data_AF-A0A5N7S177-F1
#
_entry.id   AF-A0A5N7S177-F1
#
_cell.length_a   1.000
_cell.length_b   1.000
_cell.length_c   1.000
_cell.angle_alpha   90.00
_cell.angle_beta   90.00
_cell.angle_gamma   90.00
#
_symmetry.space_group_name_H-M   'P 1'
#
loop_
_entity.id
_entity.type
_entity.pdbx_description
1 polymer ?
#
loop_
_entity_poly.entity_id
_entity_poly.type
_entity_poly.pdbx_seq_one_letter_code
_entity_poly.pdbx_strand_id
1 'polypeptide(L)'
;MTKDGIFFHVGELWATGADGIPRQFATLQDIGFNFKADVKELFGQKQFSVDAATGTKSLTGKWTSGEYDPILYNALFFGETVSEGSLLLVPDEVGTVADAAITVSGAATFDRALSVKTTGGVALVQVGASDTPAAGEYKVSNGVYTFAAATADGTKFLISYTKTSVEGQTVSLSNRDAGDTVSFEGRFWKKSRSGKTFGMIAPSCIMSSLDLPFKQNDYLLPAAEFTITTPAVGSILQFVRGA
;
A
#
# COMPACT_ATOMS: atom_id res chain seq x y z
N MET A 1 -5.66 -40.33 -13.09
CA MET A 1 -5.42 -38.87 -12.99
C MET A 1 -3.96 -38.63 -13.35
N THR A 2 -3.65 -37.98 -14.47
CA THR A 2 -2.24 -37.69 -14.83
C THR A 2 -1.66 -36.66 -13.85
N LYS A 3 -0.38 -36.76 -13.52
CA LYS A 3 0.30 -35.83 -12.58
C LYS A 3 0.28 -34.36 -13.04
N ASP A 4 -0.12 -34.13 -14.29
CA ASP A 4 -0.20 -32.82 -14.95
C ASP A 4 -1.21 -31.85 -14.31
N GLY A 5 -2.23 -32.35 -13.61
CA GLY A 5 -3.24 -31.50 -12.95
C GLY A 5 -2.97 -31.21 -11.47
N ILE A 6 -1.80 -31.59 -10.96
CA ILE A 6 -1.46 -31.45 -9.53
C ILE A 6 -0.50 -30.27 -9.37
N PHE A 7 -0.86 -29.36 -8.47
CA PHE A 7 -0.14 -28.12 -8.21
C PHE A 7 0.23 -28.01 -6.73
N PHE A 8 1.39 -27.42 -6.45
CA PHE A 8 1.86 -27.11 -5.10
C PHE A 8 2.41 -25.68 -5.04
N HIS A 9 2.50 -25.10 -3.85
CA HIS A 9 2.80 -23.67 -3.59
C HIS A 9 1.80 -22.69 -4.22
N VAL A 10 2.01 -21.41 -3.97
CA VAL A 10 1.33 -20.29 -4.60
C VAL A 10 2.05 -19.97 -5.93
N GLY A 11 1.27 -19.63 -6.96
CA GLY A 11 1.81 -19.29 -8.28
C GLY A 11 2.34 -17.86 -8.33
N GLU A 12 2.52 -17.34 -9.54
CA GLU A 12 2.91 -15.96 -9.79
C GLU A 12 1.68 -15.14 -10.18
N LEU A 13 1.58 -13.91 -9.67
CA LEU A 13 0.61 -12.92 -10.10
C LEU A 13 1.35 -11.75 -10.74
N TRP A 14 0.92 -11.37 -11.93
CA TRP A 14 1.34 -10.19 -12.64
C TRP A 14 0.14 -9.27 -12.81
N ALA A 15 0.34 -7.97 -12.64
CA ALA A 15 -0.69 -6.98 -12.85
C ALA A 15 -0.18 -5.82 -13.71
N THR A 16 -1.04 -5.37 -14.62
CA THR A 16 -0.82 -4.20 -15.46
C THR A 16 -1.89 -3.19 -15.12
N GLY A 17 -1.51 -2.09 -14.48
CA GLY A 17 -2.42 -1.03 -14.04
C GLY A 17 -2.66 0.01 -15.14
N ALA A 18 -3.24 1.15 -14.75
CA ALA A 18 -3.55 2.25 -15.67
C ALA A 18 -2.32 2.86 -16.36
N ASP A 19 -1.13 2.70 -15.76
CA ASP A 19 0.14 3.14 -16.33
C ASP A 19 0.66 2.22 -17.46
N GLY A 20 0.01 1.08 -17.68
CA GLY A 20 0.36 0.14 -18.75
C GLY A 20 1.64 -0.65 -18.51
N ILE A 21 2.24 -0.52 -17.31
CA ILE A 21 3.50 -1.18 -16.96
C ILE A 21 3.18 -2.48 -16.21
N PRO A 22 3.51 -3.67 -16.76
CA PRO A 22 3.33 -4.92 -16.06
C PRO A 22 4.31 -5.04 -14.89
N ARG A 23 3.78 -5.38 -13.70
CA ARG A 23 4.56 -5.63 -12.48
C ARG A 23 4.20 -7.00 -11.89
N GLN A 24 5.19 -7.69 -11.33
CA GLN A 24 5.00 -8.96 -10.63
C GLN A 24 4.85 -8.71 -9.13
N PHE A 25 3.93 -9.43 -8.50
CA PHE A 25 3.90 -9.54 -7.04
C PHE A 25 4.99 -10.54 -6.60
N ALA A 26 6.14 -10.05 -6.10
CA ALA A 26 7.32 -10.89 -5.91
C ALA A 26 7.14 -11.95 -4.80
N THR A 27 6.35 -11.65 -3.75
CA THR A 27 6.08 -12.57 -2.64
C THR A 27 4.57 -12.78 -2.47
N LEU A 28 3.93 -13.47 -3.40
CA LEU A 28 2.53 -13.88 -3.22
C LEU A 28 2.44 -14.97 -2.13
N GLN A 29 1.50 -14.86 -1.20
CA GLN A 29 1.29 -15.82 -0.10
C GLN A 29 0.04 -16.65 -0.32
N ASP A 30 -1.03 -16.01 -0.82
CA ASP A 30 -2.27 -16.67 -1.20
C ASP A 30 -2.94 -15.94 -2.37
N ILE A 31 -3.67 -16.69 -3.18
CA ILE A 31 -4.58 -16.14 -4.19
C ILE A 31 -5.76 -17.08 -4.40
N GLY A 32 -6.96 -16.53 -4.23
CA GLY A 32 -8.22 -17.23 -4.40
C GLY A 32 -9.07 -16.58 -5.48
N PHE A 33 -9.81 -17.40 -6.22
CA PHE A 33 -10.81 -16.97 -7.18
C PHE A 33 -12.15 -17.62 -6.86
N ASN A 34 -13.22 -16.84 -6.91
CA ASN A 34 -14.57 -17.27 -6.61
C ASN A 34 -15.49 -17.00 -7.80
N PHE A 35 -16.18 -18.05 -8.22
CA PHE A 35 -17.16 -18.01 -9.31
C PHE A 35 -18.53 -18.30 -8.71
N LYS A 36 -19.37 -17.26 -8.58
CA LYS A 36 -20.73 -17.41 -8.07
C LYS A 36 -21.72 -17.21 -9.19
N ALA A 37 -22.77 -18.03 -9.21
CA ALA A 37 -23.91 -17.88 -10.09
C ALA A 37 -25.16 -17.74 -9.24
N ASP A 38 -25.97 -16.72 -9.50
CA ASP A 38 -27.31 -16.62 -8.94
C ASP A 38 -28.21 -17.64 -9.64
N VAL A 39 -28.93 -18.47 -8.90
CA VAL A 39 -29.86 -19.46 -9.45
C VAL A 39 -31.25 -19.11 -8.98
N LYS A 40 -32.12 -18.80 -9.94
CA LYS A 40 -33.51 -18.42 -9.68
C LYS A 40 -34.39 -19.62 -9.96
N GLU A 41 -35.06 -20.08 -8.92
CA GLU A 41 -35.96 -21.23 -8.97
C GLU A 41 -37.42 -20.76 -9.02
N LEU A 42 -38.20 -21.36 -9.92
CA LEU A 42 -39.63 -21.14 -10.04
C LEU A 42 -40.36 -22.25 -9.27
N PHE A 43 -41.18 -21.86 -8.30
CA PHE A 43 -42.01 -22.79 -7.53
C PHE A 43 -43.47 -22.72 -7.97
N GLY A 44 -44.09 -23.89 -8.13
CA GLY A 44 -45.55 -24.01 -8.18
C GLY A 44 -46.15 -24.09 -6.77
N GLN A 45 -47.39 -24.55 -6.65
CA GLN A 45 -48.03 -24.78 -5.33
C GLN A 45 -47.43 -25.97 -4.54
N LYS A 46 -46.44 -26.67 -5.12
CA LYS A 46 -45.81 -27.86 -4.53
C LYS A 46 -44.43 -27.49 -3.97
N GLN A 47 -43.92 -28.35 -3.08
CA GLN A 47 -42.71 -28.09 -2.29
C GLN A 47 -41.38 -28.11 -3.08
N PHE A 48 -41.40 -28.49 -4.36
CA PHE A 48 -40.20 -28.55 -5.21
C PHE A 48 -40.30 -27.58 -6.38
N SER A 49 -39.15 -27.05 -6.83
CA SER A 49 -39.07 -26.16 -7.98
C SER A 49 -39.51 -26.88 -9.26
N VAL A 50 -40.24 -26.15 -10.10
CA VAL A 50 -40.71 -26.61 -11.41
C VAL A 50 -39.68 -26.29 -12.49
N ASP A 51 -38.93 -25.21 -12.31
CA ASP A 51 -37.87 -24.79 -13.21
C ASP A 51 -36.78 -24.02 -12.45
N ALA A 52 -35.57 -23.98 -12.98
CA ALA A 52 -34.46 -23.23 -12.43
C ALA A 52 -33.60 -22.64 -13.55
N ALA A 53 -33.36 -21.33 -13.49
CA ALA A 53 -32.53 -20.61 -14.44
C ALA A 53 -31.36 -19.92 -13.75
N THR A 54 -30.21 -19.84 -14.42
CA THR A 54 -29.06 -19.08 -13.91
C THR A 54 -29.21 -17.60 -14.26
N GLY A 55 -29.20 -16.75 -13.25
CA GLY A 55 -29.11 -15.30 -13.36
C GLY A 55 -27.68 -14.83 -13.58
N THR A 56 -27.32 -13.74 -12.91
CA THR A 56 -25.99 -13.13 -13.05
C THR A 56 -24.89 -14.02 -12.46
N LYS A 57 -23.68 -13.90 -13.00
CA LYS A 57 -22.49 -14.54 -12.47
C LYS A 57 -21.53 -13.47 -11.97
N SER A 58 -21.00 -13.64 -10.77
CA SER A 58 -19.95 -12.79 -10.23
C SER A 58 -18.64 -13.56 -10.15
N LEU A 59 -17.58 -12.90 -10.58
CA LEU A 59 -16.22 -13.41 -10.58
C LEU A 59 -15.41 -12.48 -9.69
N THR A 60 -14.93 -13.00 -8.57
CA THR A 60 -14.11 -12.23 -7.63
C THR A 60 -12.82 -12.95 -7.35
N GLY A 61 -11.82 -12.20 -6.88
CA GLY A 61 -10.59 -12.78 -6.37
C GLY A 61 -10.08 -12.02 -5.17
N LYS A 62 -9.19 -12.69 -4.44
CA LYS A 62 -8.49 -12.16 -3.28
C LYS A 62 -7.05 -12.60 -3.34
N TRP A 63 -6.13 -11.72 -3.00
CA TRP A 63 -4.73 -12.07 -2.88
C TRP A 63 -4.12 -11.50 -1.59
N THR A 64 -3.03 -12.10 -1.14
CA THR A 64 -2.19 -11.60 -0.04
C THR A 64 -0.72 -11.66 -0.47
N SER A 65 0.01 -10.55 -0.29
CA SER A 65 1.45 -10.46 -0.59
C SER A 65 2.25 -10.29 0.69
N GLY A 66 3.54 -10.65 0.64
CA GLY A 66 4.53 -10.34 1.66
C GLY A 66 5.38 -9.10 1.32
N GLU A 67 5.02 -8.38 0.26
CA GLU A 67 5.70 -7.16 -0.17
C GLU A 67 4.72 -6.01 -0.24
N TYR A 68 5.18 -4.84 0.17
CA TYR A 68 4.47 -3.56 0.10
C TYR A 68 5.15 -2.66 -0.93
N ASP A 69 4.47 -2.39 -2.04
CA ASP A 69 4.89 -1.43 -3.05
C ASP A 69 3.78 -0.37 -3.26
N PRO A 70 3.97 0.88 -2.80
CA PRO A 70 2.98 1.93 -2.95
C PRO A 70 2.73 2.32 -4.41
N ILE A 71 3.72 2.15 -5.30
CA ILE A 71 3.59 2.48 -6.72
C ILE A 71 2.71 1.44 -7.42
N LEU A 72 2.91 0.17 -7.09
CA LEU A 72 2.03 -0.91 -7.55
C LEU A 72 0.59 -0.66 -7.09
N TYR A 73 0.35 -0.39 -5.80
CA TYR A 73 -1.01 -0.14 -5.32
C TYR A 73 -1.64 1.12 -5.90
N ASN A 74 -0.84 2.16 -6.15
CA ASN A 74 -1.31 3.32 -6.86
C ASN A 74 -1.83 2.96 -8.26
N ALA A 75 -1.07 2.19 -9.02
CA ALA A 75 -1.48 1.80 -10.38
C ALA A 75 -2.70 0.87 -10.45
N LEU A 76 -2.98 0.12 -9.37
CA LEU A 76 -4.08 -0.85 -9.32
C LEU A 76 -5.34 -0.35 -8.60
N PHE A 77 -5.21 0.65 -7.71
CA PHE A 77 -6.29 1.08 -6.82
C PHE A 77 -6.52 2.60 -6.82
N PHE A 78 -5.48 3.40 -6.60
CA PHE A 78 -5.64 4.84 -6.34
C PHE A 78 -5.64 5.70 -7.62
N GLY A 79 -4.84 5.34 -8.63
CA GLY A 79 -4.81 6.01 -9.93
C GLY A 79 -4.27 7.44 -9.89
N GLU A 80 -3.44 7.77 -8.91
CA GLU A 80 -2.85 9.10 -8.75
C GLU A 80 -1.57 9.27 -9.56
N THR A 81 -1.15 10.52 -9.73
CA THR A 81 0.14 10.82 -10.38
C THR A 81 1.29 10.51 -9.42
N VAL A 82 2.30 9.81 -9.93
CA VAL A 82 3.56 9.56 -9.20
C VAL A 82 4.48 10.76 -9.41
N SER A 83 4.88 11.41 -8.32
CA SER A 83 5.87 12.50 -8.35
C SER A 83 7.25 11.98 -7.96
N GLU A 84 8.30 12.55 -8.54
CA GLU A 84 9.68 12.31 -8.09
C GLU A 84 9.93 12.97 -6.73
N GLY A 85 10.83 12.38 -5.95
CA GLY A 85 11.16 12.81 -4.61
C GLY A 85 10.32 12.14 -3.54
N SER A 86 10.82 12.20 -2.31
CA SER A 86 10.21 11.55 -1.15
C SER A 86 10.30 12.41 0.10
N LEU A 87 9.36 12.16 1.02
CA LEU A 87 9.41 12.70 2.37
C LEU A 87 10.08 11.66 3.28
N LEU A 88 11.23 12.02 3.85
CA LEU A 88 12.00 11.15 4.71
C LEU A 88 11.77 11.53 6.18
N LEU A 89 11.42 10.53 6.99
CA LEU A 89 11.46 10.63 8.43
C LEU A 89 12.91 10.48 8.91
N VAL A 90 13.40 11.46 9.68
CA VAL A 90 14.65 11.36 10.43
C VAL A 90 14.28 11.22 11.90
N PRO A 91 14.26 9.98 12.45
CA PRO A 91 13.93 9.75 13.84
C PRO A 91 15.17 9.97 14.72
N ASP A 92 14.95 10.63 15.86
CA ASP A 92 15.90 10.69 16.98
C ASP A 92 17.34 11.12 16.61
N GLU A 93 17.48 12.10 15.72
CA GLU A 93 18.78 12.72 15.45
C GLU A 93 19.32 13.33 16.74
N VAL A 94 20.53 12.91 17.14
CA VAL A 94 21.18 13.44 18.34
C VAL A 94 21.76 14.81 18.03
N GLY A 95 21.18 15.84 18.64
CA GLY A 95 21.71 17.19 18.62
C GLY A 95 22.33 17.58 19.95
N THR A 96 23.43 18.33 19.92
CA THR A 96 24.04 18.92 21.11
C THR A 96 23.79 20.42 21.07
N VAL A 97 23.21 20.97 22.13
CA VAL A 97 22.90 22.40 22.19
C VAL A 97 24.19 23.22 22.15
N ALA A 98 24.32 24.10 21.16
CA ALA A 98 25.34 25.11 21.04
C ALA A 98 24.65 26.48 20.94
N ASP A 99 25.01 27.43 21.81
CA ASP A 99 24.39 28.76 21.88
C ASP A 99 22.84 28.72 21.94
N ALA A 100 22.31 27.88 22.84
CA ALA A 100 20.88 27.64 23.03
C ALA A 100 20.13 27.13 21.78
N ALA A 101 20.83 26.63 20.76
CA ALA A 101 20.23 26.09 19.56
C ALA A 101 20.85 24.75 19.10
N ILE A 102 20.09 24.03 18.29
CA ILE A 102 20.54 22.86 17.53
C ILE A 102 20.07 23.05 16.09
N THR A 103 20.99 22.97 15.13
CA THR A 103 20.65 22.88 13.71
C THR A 103 20.74 21.42 13.28
N VAL A 104 19.63 20.85 12.81
CA VAL A 104 19.62 19.46 12.33
C VAL A 104 20.38 19.32 11.01
N SER A 105 20.93 18.14 10.78
CA SER A 105 21.68 17.81 9.56
C SER A 105 20.88 18.07 8.27
N GLY A 106 19.56 17.88 8.34
CA GLY A 106 18.63 18.09 7.23
C GLY A 106 18.03 19.49 7.13
N ALA A 107 18.59 20.51 7.79
CA ALA A 107 18.00 21.86 7.82
C ALA A 107 17.75 22.44 6.41
N ALA A 108 18.63 22.17 5.44
CA ALA A 108 18.50 22.67 4.07
C ALA A 108 17.29 22.10 3.30
N THR A 109 16.82 20.91 3.66
CA THR A 109 15.64 20.25 3.05
C THR A 109 14.54 20.00 4.08
N PHE A 110 14.56 20.76 5.17
CA PHE A 110 13.61 20.60 6.27
C PHE A 110 12.17 20.82 5.79
N ASP A 111 11.28 19.89 6.13
CA ASP A 111 9.85 19.99 5.86
C ASP A 111 9.10 20.37 7.12
N ARG A 112 9.20 19.54 8.17
CA ARG A 112 8.42 19.74 9.38
C ARG A 112 9.07 19.13 10.62
N ALA A 113 8.95 19.82 11.75
CA ALA A 113 9.32 19.28 13.04
C ALA A 113 8.28 18.28 13.52
N LEU A 114 8.70 17.19 14.15
CA LEU A 114 7.79 16.22 14.76
C LEU A 114 7.89 16.25 16.28
N SER A 115 9.06 15.97 16.84
CA SER A 115 9.25 15.93 18.28
C SER A 115 10.68 16.23 18.69
N VAL A 116 10.82 16.73 19.92
CA VAL A 116 12.10 16.83 20.62
C VAL A 116 11.94 16.17 21.97
N LYS A 117 12.89 15.31 22.33
CA LYS A 117 12.92 14.63 23.64
C LYS A 117 14.31 14.65 24.24
N THR A 118 14.39 14.55 25.56
CA THR A 118 15.66 14.31 26.25
C THR A 118 16.21 12.92 25.86
N THR A 119 17.49 12.68 26.10
CA THR A 119 18.07 11.34 25.92
C THR A 119 17.42 10.26 26.81
N GLY A 120 16.73 10.67 27.88
CA GLY A 120 15.92 9.80 28.74
C GLY A 120 14.49 9.57 28.24
N GLY A 121 14.10 10.16 27.10
CA GLY A 121 12.79 9.96 26.47
C GLY A 121 11.69 10.91 26.92
N VAL A 122 11.99 11.94 27.72
CA VAL A 122 11.00 12.94 28.13
C VAL A 122 10.78 13.93 27.00
N ALA A 123 9.55 14.04 26.48
CA ALA A 123 9.21 14.98 25.43
C ALA A 123 9.23 16.44 25.94
N LEU A 124 9.75 17.35 25.13
CA LEU A 124 9.69 18.78 25.35
C LEU A 124 8.45 19.37 24.67
N VAL A 125 8.04 20.56 25.11
CA VAL A 125 6.89 21.28 24.55
C VAL A 125 7.35 22.25 23.46
N GLN A 126 6.73 22.17 22.28
CA GLN A 126 6.96 23.16 21.23
C GLN A 126 6.15 24.43 21.51
N VAL A 127 6.82 25.59 21.57
CA VAL A 127 6.18 26.91 21.64
C VAL A 127 6.13 27.59 20.27
N GLY A 128 5.36 28.67 20.14
CA GLY A 128 5.23 29.43 18.90
C GLY A 128 6.57 30.01 18.45
N ALA A 129 6.71 30.23 17.14
CA ALA A 129 7.96 30.74 16.56
C ALA A 129 8.38 32.11 17.13
N SER A 130 7.41 32.92 17.56
CA SER A 130 7.62 34.24 18.16
C SER A 130 7.89 34.20 19.67
N ASP A 131 7.70 33.06 20.33
CA ASP A 131 7.87 32.94 21.77
C ASP A 131 9.35 32.78 22.15
N THR A 132 9.68 33.08 23.41
CA THR A 132 11.00 32.78 23.99
C THR A 132 10.87 31.50 24.81
N PRO A 133 11.52 30.39 24.40
CA PRO A 133 11.36 29.12 25.10
C PRO A 133 11.81 29.19 26.57
N ALA A 134 11.00 28.66 27.48
CA ALA A 134 11.36 28.39 28.86
C ALA A 134 11.98 26.98 29.01
N ALA A 135 12.46 26.65 30.21
CA ALA A 135 13.06 25.34 30.46
C ALA A 135 12.06 24.21 30.17
N GLY A 136 12.49 23.20 29.40
CA GLY A 136 11.61 22.11 28.94
C GLY A 136 10.79 22.44 27.68
N GLU A 137 10.99 23.62 27.10
CA GLU A 137 10.36 24.07 25.86
C GLU A 137 11.39 24.23 24.74
N TYR A 138 10.89 24.23 23.51
CA TYR A 138 11.67 24.57 22.33
C TYR A 138 10.81 25.29 21.31
N LYS A 139 11.44 26.03 20.40
CA LYS A 139 10.81 26.47 19.15
C LYS A 139 11.64 26.00 17.97
N VAL A 140 11.02 25.93 16.80
CA VAL A 140 11.70 25.49 15.57
C VAL A 140 11.45 26.48 14.44
N SER A 141 12.49 26.77 13.67
CA SER A 141 12.41 27.50 12.42
C SER A 141 13.40 26.90 11.42
N ASN A 142 12.89 26.37 10.30
CA ASN A 142 13.69 25.82 9.20
C ASN A 142 14.80 24.85 9.66
N GLY A 143 14.47 23.89 10.51
CA GLY A 143 15.42 22.90 11.04
C GLY A 143 16.36 23.42 12.14
N VAL A 144 16.20 24.66 12.59
CA VAL A 144 16.90 25.20 13.76
C VAL A 144 15.96 25.15 14.97
N TYR A 145 16.35 24.37 15.96
CA TYR A 145 15.64 24.17 17.22
C TYR A 145 16.27 25.05 18.29
N THR A 146 15.54 26.03 18.80
CA THR A 146 15.99 26.95 19.84
C THR A 146 15.38 26.53 21.17
N PHE A 147 16.21 26.52 22.22
CA PHE A 147 15.86 26.14 23.58
C PHE A 147 15.95 27.35 24.51
N ALA A 148 15.61 27.17 25.79
CA ALA A 148 15.81 28.21 26.78
C ALA A 148 17.29 28.60 26.87
N ALA A 149 17.57 29.89 27.06
CA ALA A 149 18.95 30.43 27.12
C ALA A 149 19.82 29.74 28.18
N ALA A 150 19.22 29.27 29.28
CA ALA A 150 19.91 28.53 30.34
C ALA A 150 20.33 27.10 29.93
N THR A 151 19.90 26.60 28.77
CA THR A 151 20.20 25.24 28.25
C THR A 151 21.49 25.21 27.41
N ALA A 152 22.27 26.30 27.41
CA ALA A 152 23.50 26.44 26.63
C ALA A 152 24.72 25.79 27.35
N ASP A 153 24.65 24.51 27.65
CA ASP A 153 25.63 23.78 28.46
C ASP A 153 26.11 22.45 27.85
N GLY A 154 25.82 22.20 26.56
CA GLY A 154 26.15 20.93 25.90
C GLY A 154 25.14 19.82 26.17
N THR A 155 23.95 20.15 26.70
CA THR A 155 22.81 19.23 26.78
C THR A 155 22.51 18.61 25.41
N LYS A 156 22.14 17.31 25.42
CA LYS A 156 21.77 16.56 24.22
C LYS A 156 20.29 16.29 24.16
N PHE A 157 19.72 16.44 22.97
CA PHE A 157 18.34 16.10 22.67
C PHE A 157 18.27 15.15 21.48
N LEU A 158 17.20 14.37 21.45
CA LEU A 158 16.81 13.54 20.31
C LEU A 158 15.73 14.28 19.55
N ILE A 159 15.99 14.59 18.28
CA ILE A 159 15.14 15.41 17.43
C ILE A 159 14.60 14.56 16.29
N SER A 160 13.28 14.48 16.18
CA SER A 160 12.60 13.84 15.06
C SER A 160 11.96 14.87 14.15
N TYR A 161 12.17 14.73 12.85
CA TYR A 161 11.65 15.66 11.83
C TYR A 161 11.49 14.97 10.47
N THR A 162 10.76 15.62 9.57
CA THR A 162 10.69 15.23 8.16
C THR A 162 11.53 16.17 7.30
N LYS A 163 12.13 15.62 6.25
CA LYS A 163 12.86 16.36 5.22
C LYS A 163 12.50 15.87 3.83
N THR A 164 12.60 16.75 2.85
CA THR A 164 12.45 16.38 1.45
C THR A 164 13.74 15.75 0.92
N SER A 165 13.57 14.85 -0.04
CA SER A 165 14.63 14.27 -0.87
C SER A 165 14.20 14.33 -2.32
N VAL A 166 15.15 14.55 -3.23
CA VAL A 166 14.92 14.43 -4.68
C VAL A 166 14.93 12.97 -5.14
N GLU A 167 15.37 12.05 -4.29
CA GLU A 167 15.36 10.62 -4.54
C GLU A 167 14.03 10.00 -4.13
N GLY A 168 13.67 8.89 -4.78
CA GLY A 168 12.44 8.15 -4.50
C GLY A 168 11.23 8.71 -5.24
N GLN A 169 10.05 8.24 -4.83
CA GLN A 169 8.78 8.57 -5.46
C GLN A 169 7.70 8.76 -4.40
N THR A 170 6.78 9.69 -4.66
CA THR A 170 5.64 9.98 -3.78
C THR A 170 4.34 9.87 -4.55
N VAL A 171 3.37 9.23 -3.91
CA VAL A 171 1.97 9.21 -4.33
C VAL A 171 1.16 9.97 -3.30
N SER A 172 0.47 11.03 -3.73
CA SER A 172 -0.40 11.82 -2.86
C SER A 172 -1.85 11.58 -3.26
N LEU A 173 -2.65 11.13 -2.29
CA LEU A 173 -4.07 10.86 -2.50
C LEU A 173 -4.86 12.17 -2.45
N SER A 174 -5.66 12.41 -3.49
CA SER A 174 -6.57 13.53 -3.60
C SER A 174 -8.03 13.07 -3.52
N ASN A 175 -8.94 13.95 -3.11
CA ASN A 175 -10.36 13.62 -3.12
C ASN A 175 -10.90 13.77 -4.55
N ARG A 176 -11.11 12.64 -5.24
CA ARG A 176 -11.67 12.60 -6.60
C ARG A 176 -13.19 12.55 -6.59
N ASP A 177 -13.78 12.89 -7.73
CA ASP A 177 -15.21 12.71 -7.96
C ASP A 177 -15.57 11.21 -7.90
N ALA A 178 -16.75 10.91 -7.34
CA ALA A 178 -17.24 9.54 -7.25
C ALA A 178 -17.51 8.96 -8.64
N GLY A 179 -17.05 7.72 -8.87
CA GLY A 179 -17.26 6.98 -10.13
C GLY A 179 -16.00 6.82 -10.98
N ASP A 180 -14.93 7.55 -10.67
CA ASP A 180 -13.63 7.31 -11.28
C ASP A 180 -13.07 5.95 -10.82
N THR A 181 -12.77 5.08 -11.78
CA THR A 181 -12.46 3.67 -11.51
C THR A 181 -11.13 3.31 -12.14
N VAL A 182 -10.19 2.87 -11.30
CA VAL A 182 -8.96 2.25 -11.77
C VAL A 182 -9.25 0.78 -12.09
N SER A 183 -8.92 0.38 -13.32
CA SER A 183 -8.96 -1.02 -13.73
C SER A 183 -7.55 -1.52 -14.02
N PHE A 184 -7.35 -2.81 -13.83
CA PHE A 184 -6.09 -3.47 -14.13
C PHE A 184 -6.31 -4.83 -14.79
N GLU A 185 -5.32 -5.29 -15.54
CA GLU A 185 -5.25 -6.66 -16.03
C GLU A 185 -4.52 -7.52 -15.00
N GLY A 186 -5.10 -8.66 -14.62
CA GLY A 186 -4.46 -9.66 -13.77
C GLY A 186 -4.10 -10.92 -14.54
N ARG A 187 -2.84 -11.35 -14.46
CA ARG A 187 -2.36 -12.62 -15.04
C ARG A 187 -1.78 -13.51 -13.95
N PHE A 188 -2.40 -14.65 -13.74
CA PHE A 188 -1.95 -15.66 -12.81
C PHE A 188 -1.31 -16.83 -13.55
N TRP A 189 -0.14 -17.29 -13.11
CA TRP A 189 0.56 -18.43 -13.66
C TRP A 189 0.99 -19.40 -12.58
N LYS A 190 0.96 -20.70 -12.87
CA LYS A 190 1.42 -21.76 -11.98
C LYS A 190 1.99 -22.92 -12.77
N LYS A 191 3.08 -23.50 -12.29
CA LYS A 191 3.64 -24.73 -12.86
C LYS A 191 3.08 -25.95 -12.15
N SER A 192 2.67 -26.95 -12.91
CA SER A 192 2.29 -28.26 -12.38
C SER A 192 3.53 -29.01 -11.89
N ARG A 193 3.31 -30.11 -11.14
CA ARG A 193 4.41 -30.99 -10.72
C ARG A 193 5.17 -31.63 -11.90
N SER A 194 4.56 -31.71 -13.08
CA SER A 194 5.20 -32.19 -14.30
C SER A 194 5.88 -31.10 -15.12
N GLY A 195 5.88 -29.85 -14.66
CA GLY A 195 6.56 -28.72 -15.30
C GLY A 195 5.72 -27.95 -16.31
N LYS A 196 4.47 -28.34 -16.55
CA LYS A 196 3.56 -27.63 -17.46
C LYS A 196 3.02 -26.37 -16.81
N THR A 197 2.99 -25.27 -17.56
CA THR A 197 2.44 -24.00 -17.08
C THR A 197 0.94 -23.98 -17.26
N PHE A 198 0.21 -23.52 -16.25
CA PHE A 198 -1.22 -23.23 -16.31
C PHE A 198 -1.43 -21.81 -15.85
N GLY A 199 -2.47 -21.16 -16.33
CA GLY A 199 -2.75 -19.81 -15.88
C GLY A 199 -4.15 -19.34 -16.14
N MET A 200 -4.36 -18.12 -15.69
CA MET A 200 -5.62 -17.42 -15.82
C MET A 200 -5.37 -15.94 -16.11
N ILE A 201 -6.05 -15.41 -17.11
CA ILE A 201 -5.92 -14.02 -17.54
C ILE A 201 -7.28 -13.35 -17.38
N ALA A 202 -7.34 -12.34 -16.53
CA ALA A 202 -8.49 -11.48 -16.30
C ALA A 202 -8.16 -10.07 -16.85
N PRO A 203 -8.65 -9.70 -18.04
CA PRO A 203 -8.26 -8.47 -18.72
C PRO A 203 -8.82 -7.19 -18.09
N SER A 204 -9.85 -7.30 -17.25
CA SER A 204 -10.46 -6.17 -16.56
C SER A 204 -10.83 -6.56 -15.14
N CYS A 205 -10.06 -6.06 -14.18
CA CYS A 205 -10.27 -6.21 -12.76
C CYS A 205 -10.40 -4.82 -12.12
N ILE A 206 -11.26 -4.71 -11.12
CA ILE A 206 -11.39 -3.51 -10.27
C ILE A 206 -11.14 -3.96 -8.84
N MET A 207 -10.17 -3.34 -8.15
CA MET A 207 -9.96 -3.60 -6.74
C MET A 207 -11.13 -3.02 -5.94
N SER A 208 -11.76 -3.87 -5.12
CA SER A 208 -12.85 -3.50 -4.23
C SER A 208 -12.36 -3.17 -2.82
N SER A 209 -11.18 -3.65 -2.43
CA SER A 209 -10.54 -3.31 -1.16
C SER A 209 -9.03 -3.48 -1.23
N LEU A 210 -8.33 -2.71 -0.39
CA LEU A 210 -6.91 -2.84 -0.09
C LEU A 210 -6.73 -2.70 1.42
N ASP A 211 -6.10 -3.70 2.03
CA ASP A 211 -5.78 -3.74 3.46
C ASP A 211 -4.25 -3.72 3.64
N LEU A 212 -3.78 -2.85 4.53
CA LEU A 212 -2.37 -2.60 4.84
C LEU A 212 -2.13 -2.73 6.35
N PRO A 213 -2.06 -3.96 6.87
CA PRO A 213 -2.02 -4.16 8.32
C PRO A 213 -0.61 -3.97 8.89
N PHE A 214 -0.34 -2.79 9.46
CA PHE A 214 0.90 -2.52 10.21
C PHE A 214 0.81 -3.16 11.61
N LYS A 215 1.37 -4.35 11.76
CA LYS A 215 1.36 -5.13 13.02
C LYS A 215 2.72 -5.08 13.72
N GLN A 216 2.73 -5.13 15.05
CA GLN A 216 3.95 -5.06 15.86
C GLN A 216 4.76 -6.38 15.87
N ASN A 217 4.09 -7.54 15.90
CA ASN A 217 4.72 -8.85 16.10
C ASN A 217 4.49 -9.82 14.93
N ASP A 218 4.23 -9.30 13.74
CA ASP A 218 4.00 -10.11 12.54
C ASP A 218 4.46 -9.35 11.30
N TYR A 219 4.70 -10.06 10.19
CA TYR A 219 5.05 -9.43 8.92
C TYR A 219 3.87 -8.61 8.39
N LEU A 220 4.17 -7.51 7.70
CA LEU A 220 3.18 -6.79 6.91
C LEU A 220 2.73 -7.70 5.76
N LEU A 221 1.44 -8.01 5.73
CA LEU A 221 0.82 -8.82 4.70
C LEU A 221 -0.31 -8.02 4.03
N PRO A 222 0.01 -7.21 3.00
CA PRO A 222 -1.02 -6.52 2.25
C PRO A 222 -1.99 -7.50 1.62
N ALA A 223 -3.28 -7.18 1.66
CA ALA A 223 -4.32 -7.99 1.06
C ALA A 223 -5.24 -7.13 0.22
N ALA A 224 -5.72 -7.66 -0.90
CA ALA A 224 -6.70 -6.97 -1.72
C ALA A 224 -7.77 -7.93 -2.22
N GLU A 225 -8.97 -7.39 -2.38
CA GLU A 225 -10.07 -8.06 -3.06
C GLU A 225 -10.37 -7.32 -4.35
N PHE A 226 -10.72 -8.06 -5.39
CA PHE A 226 -11.05 -7.51 -6.69
C PHE A 226 -12.23 -8.25 -7.32
N THR A 227 -12.91 -7.53 -8.21
CA THR A 227 -13.97 -8.07 -9.06
C THR A 227 -13.49 -8.08 -10.50
N ILE A 228 -13.76 -9.16 -11.22
CA ILE A 228 -13.49 -9.27 -12.65
C ILE A 228 -14.74 -8.77 -13.38
N THR A 229 -14.56 -7.79 -14.25
CA THR A 229 -15.63 -7.16 -15.02
C THR A 229 -15.49 -7.44 -16.51
N THR A 230 -16.57 -7.20 -17.25
CA THR A 230 -16.57 -7.37 -18.70
C THR A 230 -15.65 -6.33 -19.35
N PRO A 231 -14.61 -6.75 -20.11
CA PRO A 231 -13.78 -5.81 -20.85
C PRO A 231 -14.55 -5.22 -22.05
N ALA A 232 -14.08 -4.10 -22.59
CA ALA A 232 -14.68 -3.49 -23.79
C ALA A 232 -14.59 -4.42 -25.02
N VAL A 233 -13.54 -5.25 -25.10
CA VAL A 233 -13.31 -6.23 -26.17
C VAL A 233 -12.68 -7.48 -25.56
N GLY A 234 -13.06 -8.66 -26.05
CA GLY A 234 -12.43 -9.94 -25.69
C GLY A 234 -13.18 -10.74 -24.63
N SER A 235 -12.51 -11.76 -24.09
CA SER A 235 -13.08 -12.68 -23.11
C SER A 235 -13.01 -12.09 -21.70
N ILE A 236 -14.04 -12.29 -20.88
CA ILE A 236 -14.04 -11.88 -19.46
C ILE A 236 -12.93 -12.56 -18.63
N LEU A 237 -12.58 -13.79 -19.00
CA LEU A 237 -11.57 -14.60 -18.35
C LEU A 237 -11.05 -15.64 -19.33
N GLN A 238 -9.74 -15.90 -19.31
CA GLN A 238 -9.12 -16.94 -20.12
C GLN A 238 -8.42 -17.94 -19.20
N PHE A 239 -8.71 -19.23 -19.38
CA PHE A 239 -7.92 -20.30 -18.78
C PHE A 239 -6.87 -20.77 -19.78
N VAL A 240 -5.62 -20.81 -19.33
CA VAL A 240 -4.49 -21.22 -20.15
C VAL A 240 -3.94 -22.52 -19.62
N ARG A 241 -3.76 -23.48 -20.53
CA ARG A 241 -3.05 -24.73 -20.29
C ARG A 241 -1.88 -24.78 -21.25
N GLY A 242 -0.69 -24.64 -20.72
CA GLY A 242 0.57 -24.83 -21.43
C GLY A 242 0.77 -26.29 -21.81
N ALA A 243 1.48 -26.49 -22.91
CA ALA A 243 1.89 -27.79 -23.43
C ALA A 243 2.85 -28.49 -22.47
#